data_AF-A0A8S3GWG8-F1
#
_entry.id   AF-A0A8S3GWG8-F1
#
_cell.length_a   1.000
_cell.length_b   1.000
_cell.length_c   1.000
_cell.angle_alpha   90.00
_cell.angle_beta   90.00
_cell.angle_gamma   90.00
#
_symmetry.space_group_name_H-M   'P 1'
#
loop_
_entity.id
_entity.type
_entity.pdbx_description
1 polymer ?
#
loop_
_entity_poly.entity_id
_entity_poly.type
_entity_poly.pdbx_seq_one_letter_code
_entity_poly.pdbx_strand_id
1 'polypeptide(L)'
;MISCLWGFCTLILVSSYTANLAAFLTVQRMQTPIENAEDLASQTKITYGVQRGGSTENFFRESKIATYERMWHYISANHASVTVTSSTEGIKKVLEGNYAFLIESTTSEYNIMRNCELTSIGGLLDSKGYGFGVPENSPYRDILSDTILKLQDEGVIQKYYNKWWKEEANLKCDEEDKRKELASALGFANIGGVFVILAVGLVLSMIVAAIEFYIKIRHRNNGQ
;
A
#
# COMPACT_ATOMS: atom_id res chain seq x y z
N MET A 1 38.70 -30.33 20.61
CA MET A 1 37.30 -30.19 21.08
C MET A 1 36.80 -28.75 21.03
N ILE A 2 37.51 -27.79 21.64
CA ILE A 2 37.07 -26.37 21.67
C ILE A 2 36.90 -25.76 20.27
N SER A 3 37.82 -26.01 19.34
CA SER A 3 37.71 -25.52 17.96
C SER A 3 36.51 -26.10 17.20
N CYS A 4 36.15 -27.37 17.48
CA CYS A 4 34.97 -28.01 16.89
C CYS A 4 33.68 -27.43 17.47
N LEU A 5 33.64 -27.19 18.79
CA LEU A 5 32.49 -26.57 19.46
C LEU A 5 32.27 -25.14 18.97
N TRP A 6 33.35 -24.36 18.87
CA TRP A 6 33.32 -23.00 18.31
C TRP A 6 32.84 -22.98 16.86
N GLY A 7 33.41 -23.85 16.01
CA GLY A 7 33.00 -23.97 14.61
C GLY A 7 31.53 -24.37 14.44
N PHE A 8 31.01 -25.24 15.32
CA PHE A 8 29.61 -25.62 15.30
C PHE A 8 28.70 -24.46 15.73
N CYS A 9 29.05 -23.73 16.78
CA CYS A 9 28.32 -22.53 17.21
C CYS A 9 28.31 -21.43 16.13
N THR A 10 29.44 -21.16 15.48
CA THR A 10 29.50 -20.15 14.41
C THR A 10 28.67 -20.55 13.20
N LEU A 11 28.69 -21.83 12.81
CA LEU A 11 27.86 -22.35 11.71
C LEU A 11 26.37 -22.13 12.00
N ILE A 12 25.91 -22.45 13.20
CA ILE A 12 24.51 -22.24 13.61
C ILE A 12 24.14 -20.75 13.55
N LEU A 13 25.00 -19.87 14.08
CA LEU A 13 24.75 -18.44 14.10
C LEU A 13 24.66 -17.85 12.69
N VAL A 14 25.62 -18.16 11.81
CA VAL A 14 25.63 -17.70 10.43
C VAL A 14 24.40 -18.22 9.69
N SER A 15 24.04 -19.50 9.88
CA SER A 15 22.87 -20.09 9.21
C SER A 15 21.55 -19.47 9.66
N SER A 16 21.40 -19.17 10.97
CA SER A 16 20.21 -18.49 11.49
C SER A 16 20.12 -17.05 10.98
N TYR A 17 21.25 -16.34 10.93
CA TYR A 17 21.30 -14.99 10.38
C TYR A 17 20.95 -14.95 8.89
N THR A 18 21.53 -15.85 8.08
CA THR A 18 21.22 -15.92 6.64
C THR A 18 19.77 -16.33 6.40
N ALA A 19 19.21 -17.24 7.20
CA ALA A 19 17.79 -17.63 7.11
C ALA A 19 16.85 -16.46 7.43
N ASN A 20 17.09 -15.73 8.53
CA ASN A 20 16.27 -14.56 8.89
C ASN A 20 16.41 -13.42 7.88
N LEU A 21 17.63 -13.19 7.36
CA LEU A 21 17.86 -12.20 6.31
C LEU A 21 17.12 -12.59 5.03
N ALA A 22 17.20 -13.86 4.61
CA ALA A 22 16.46 -14.34 3.44
C ALA A 22 14.95 -14.19 3.62
N ALA A 23 14.42 -14.52 4.80
CA ALA A 23 13.01 -14.32 5.12
C ALA A 23 12.61 -12.83 5.11
N PHE A 24 13.47 -11.94 5.55
CA PHE A 24 13.22 -10.50 5.47
C PHE A 24 13.25 -9.99 4.02
N LEU A 25 14.18 -10.48 3.21
CA LEU A 25 14.33 -10.07 1.80
C LEU A 25 13.20 -10.60 0.91
N THR A 26 12.63 -11.77 1.23
CA THR A 26 11.46 -12.30 0.51
C THR A 26 10.17 -11.60 0.90
N VAL A 27 10.10 -11.02 2.10
CA VAL A 27 8.97 -10.22 2.57
C VAL A 27 9.20 -8.76 2.20
N GLN A 28 8.88 -8.41 0.95
CA GLN A 28 8.57 -7.04 0.63
C GLN A 28 7.20 -6.71 1.19
N ARG A 29 7.14 -6.16 2.41
CA ARG A 29 5.92 -5.47 2.82
C ARG A 29 5.85 -4.19 2.01
N MET A 30 4.97 -4.14 1.02
CA MET A 30 4.33 -2.89 0.64
C MET A 30 3.72 -2.32 1.92
N GLN A 31 4.48 -1.48 2.64
CA GLN A 31 3.98 -0.80 3.83
C GLN A 31 3.01 0.26 3.32
N THR A 32 1.75 -0.11 3.18
CA THR A 32 0.70 0.86 2.92
C THR A 32 0.55 1.71 4.17
N PRO A 33 0.69 3.05 4.07
CA PRO A 33 0.64 3.95 5.23
C PRO A 33 -0.72 3.97 5.95
N ILE A 34 -1.74 3.39 5.34
CA ILE A 34 -3.11 3.27 5.82
C ILE A 34 -3.62 1.87 5.47
N GLU A 35 -4.36 1.22 6.37
CA GLU A 35 -5.01 -0.07 6.10
C GLU A 35 -6.54 0.03 6.06
N ASN A 36 -7.10 1.03 6.75
CA ASN A 36 -8.54 1.23 6.88
C ASN A 36 -8.93 2.72 6.99
N ALA A 37 -10.23 2.98 7.05
CA ALA A 37 -10.75 4.35 7.14
C ALA A 37 -10.45 5.06 8.47
N GLU A 38 -10.29 4.33 9.59
CA GLU A 38 -9.90 4.94 10.87
C GLU A 38 -8.45 5.42 10.79
N ASP A 39 -7.54 4.63 10.23
CA ASP A 39 -6.15 5.02 10.02
C ASP A 39 -6.09 6.30 9.16
N LEU A 40 -6.83 6.32 8.05
CA LEU A 40 -6.95 7.47 7.16
C LEU A 40 -7.49 8.71 7.90
N ALA A 41 -8.48 8.54 8.78
CA ALA A 41 -9.08 9.62 9.57
C ALA A 41 -8.19 10.12 10.71
N SER A 42 -7.30 9.27 11.23
CA SER A 42 -6.40 9.58 12.35
C SER A 42 -5.17 10.39 11.92
N GLN A 43 -4.77 10.26 10.65
CA GLN A 43 -3.59 10.90 10.08
C GLN A 43 -3.96 12.16 9.26
N THR A 44 -2.97 13.02 9.01
CA THR A 44 -3.14 14.28 8.26
C THR A 44 -2.24 14.41 7.03
N LYS A 45 -1.38 13.42 6.78
CA LYS A 45 -0.41 13.41 5.68
C LYS A 45 -1.07 13.17 4.32
N ILE A 46 -2.04 12.26 4.27
CA ILE A 46 -2.83 11.92 3.08
C ILE A 46 -4.14 12.66 3.18
N THR A 47 -4.38 13.55 2.22
CA THR A 47 -5.66 14.24 2.11
C THR A 47 -6.71 13.30 1.53
N TYR A 48 -7.98 13.46 1.86
CA TYR A 48 -9.04 12.61 1.33
C TYR A 48 -10.30 13.39 1.03
N GLY A 49 -11.05 12.93 0.03
CA GLY A 49 -12.21 13.64 -0.46
C GLY A 49 -13.19 12.77 -1.23
N VAL A 50 -14.30 13.39 -1.59
CA VAL A 50 -15.47 12.79 -2.24
C VAL A 50 -15.88 13.61 -3.46
N GLN A 51 -16.70 13.04 -4.32
CA GLN A 51 -17.32 13.77 -5.41
C GLN A 51 -18.42 14.71 -4.87
N ARG A 52 -18.39 15.97 -5.32
CA ARG A 52 -19.33 17.01 -4.91
C ARG A 52 -20.74 16.71 -5.42
N GLY A 53 -21.74 16.82 -4.54
CA GLY A 53 -23.13 16.50 -4.82
C GLY A 53 -23.43 15.01 -4.97
N GLY A 54 -22.47 14.14 -4.67
CA GLY A 54 -22.61 12.70 -4.79
C GLY A 54 -23.29 12.04 -3.58
N SER A 55 -23.72 10.78 -3.77
CA SER A 55 -24.26 9.91 -2.72
C SER A 55 -23.26 9.72 -1.57
N THR A 56 -21.97 9.62 -1.89
CA THR A 56 -20.89 9.47 -0.91
C THR A 56 -20.70 10.71 -0.05
N GLU A 57 -20.86 11.93 -0.61
CA GLU A 57 -20.79 13.16 0.18
C GLU A 57 -21.93 13.21 1.22
N ASN A 58 -23.15 12.89 0.79
CA ASN A 58 -24.31 12.86 1.68
C ASN A 58 -24.17 11.77 2.76
N PHE A 59 -23.58 10.61 2.42
CA PHE A 59 -23.30 9.57 3.39
C PHE A 59 -22.43 10.07 4.55
N PHE A 60 -21.31 10.73 4.26
CA PHE A 60 -20.44 11.27 5.32
C PHE A 60 -21.12 12.40 6.10
N ARG A 61 -21.94 13.21 5.43
CA ARG A 61 -22.70 14.29 6.07
C ARG A 61 -23.76 13.80 7.06
N GLU A 62 -24.42 12.69 6.76
CA GLU A 62 -25.54 12.15 7.55
C GLU A 62 -25.11 11.01 8.50
N SER A 63 -23.88 10.53 8.38
CA SER A 63 -23.37 9.44 9.22
C SER A 63 -23.32 9.83 10.69
N LYS A 64 -23.63 8.87 11.57
CA LYS A 64 -23.57 9.01 13.04
C LYS A 64 -22.42 8.21 13.66
N ILE A 65 -21.55 7.65 12.81
CA ILE A 65 -20.39 6.88 13.26
C ILE A 65 -19.27 7.88 13.51
N ALA A 66 -18.69 7.88 14.73
CA ALA A 66 -17.71 8.87 15.17
C ALA A 66 -16.53 9.05 14.20
N THR A 67 -16.04 7.96 13.59
CA THR A 67 -15.00 7.98 12.56
C THR A 67 -15.43 8.79 11.33
N TYR A 68 -16.62 8.53 10.81
CA TYR A 68 -17.13 9.15 9.59
C TYR A 68 -17.58 10.60 9.84
N GLU A 69 -18.09 10.92 11.03
CA GLU A 69 -18.33 12.30 11.45
C GLU A 69 -17.02 13.10 11.49
N ARG A 70 -15.95 12.52 12.04
CA ARG A 70 -14.61 13.15 12.04
C ARG A 70 -14.10 13.38 10.62
N MET A 71 -14.25 12.38 9.74
CA MET A 71 -13.90 12.52 8.32
C MET A 71 -14.73 13.62 7.65
N TRP A 72 -16.03 13.70 7.93
CA TRP A 72 -16.89 14.75 7.39
C TRP A 72 -16.49 16.14 7.89
N HIS A 73 -16.13 16.30 9.16
CA HIS A 73 -15.62 17.57 9.68
C HIS A 73 -14.36 18.02 8.94
N TYR A 74 -13.46 17.10 8.62
CA TYR A 74 -12.29 17.40 7.80
C TYR A 74 -12.66 17.79 6.35
N ILE A 75 -13.54 17.02 5.71
CA ILE A 75 -13.98 17.25 4.33
C ILE A 75 -14.74 18.59 4.22
N SER A 76 -15.61 18.90 5.16
CA SER A 76 -16.39 20.13 5.19
C SER A 76 -15.51 21.37 5.45
N ALA A 77 -14.51 21.26 6.33
CA ALA A 77 -13.55 22.33 6.59
C ALA A 77 -12.66 22.64 5.36
N ASN A 78 -12.36 21.63 4.55
CA ASN A 78 -11.48 21.74 3.37
C ASN A 78 -12.24 21.55 2.04
N HIS A 79 -13.55 21.84 2.02
CA HIS A 79 -14.45 21.41 0.93
C HIS A 79 -13.95 21.76 -0.47
N ALA A 80 -13.46 22.99 -0.65
CA ALA A 80 -12.98 23.49 -1.93
C ALA A 80 -11.70 22.80 -2.42
N SER A 81 -10.84 22.33 -1.52
CA SER A 81 -9.55 21.73 -1.88
C SER A 81 -9.59 20.22 -1.96
N VAL A 82 -10.45 19.53 -1.20
CA VAL A 82 -10.49 18.06 -1.17
C VAL A 82 -11.58 17.47 -2.06
N THR A 83 -12.69 18.14 -2.28
CA THR A 83 -13.76 17.61 -3.15
C THR A 83 -13.42 17.76 -4.62
N VAL A 84 -14.04 16.91 -5.45
CA VAL A 84 -13.87 16.91 -6.91
C VAL A 84 -15.21 16.96 -7.60
N THR A 85 -15.25 17.45 -8.85
CA THR A 85 -16.51 17.56 -9.60
C THR A 85 -16.89 16.26 -10.30
N SER A 86 -15.90 15.47 -10.71
CA SER A 86 -16.09 14.22 -11.44
C SER A 86 -15.17 13.11 -10.93
N SER A 87 -15.58 11.85 -11.13
CA SER A 87 -14.78 10.68 -10.77
C SER A 87 -13.44 10.64 -11.50
N THR A 88 -13.38 11.09 -12.76
CA THR A 88 -12.14 11.15 -13.55
C THR A 88 -11.14 12.14 -12.99
N GLU A 89 -11.62 13.30 -12.52
CA GLU A 89 -10.80 14.31 -11.83
C GLU A 89 -10.27 13.76 -10.51
N GLY A 90 -11.11 13.06 -9.74
CA GLY A 90 -10.70 12.40 -8.50
C GLY A 90 -9.61 11.35 -8.73
N ILE A 91 -9.76 10.51 -9.75
CA ILE A 91 -8.74 9.51 -10.11
C ILE A 91 -7.42 10.16 -10.50
N LYS A 92 -7.47 11.20 -11.35
CA LYS A 92 -6.26 11.94 -11.73
C LYS A 92 -5.53 12.51 -10.52
N LYS A 93 -6.27 13.07 -9.57
CA LYS A 93 -5.73 13.61 -8.33
C LYS A 93 -5.12 12.54 -7.41
N VAL A 94 -5.67 11.32 -7.40
CA VAL A 94 -5.06 10.17 -6.70
C VAL A 94 -3.71 9.82 -7.32
N LEU A 95 -3.62 9.82 -8.65
CA LEU A 95 -2.37 9.53 -9.38
C LEU A 95 -1.29 10.61 -9.16
N GLU A 96 -1.67 11.86 -8.89
CA GLU A 96 -0.75 12.92 -8.49
C GLU A 96 -0.15 12.69 -7.08
N GLY A 97 -0.74 11.78 -6.29
CA GLY A 97 -0.23 11.32 -5.00
C GLY A 97 -0.78 12.08 -3.78
N ASN A 98 -0.55 11.51 -2.59
CA ASN A 98 -0.98 12.06 -1.27
C ASN A 98 -2.47 12.41 -1.15
N TYR A 99 -3.32 11.80 -1.99
CA TYR A 99 -4.76 11.98 -1.97
C TYR A 99 -5.48 10.63 -2.05
N ALA A 100 -6.46 10.41 -1.19
CA ALA A 100 -7.33 9.24 -1.20
C ALA A 100 -8.74 9.65 -1.64
N PHE A 101 -9.26 9.00 -2.68
CA PHE A 101 -10.57 9.30 -3.23
C PHE A 101 -11.59 8.28 -2.78
N LEU A 102 -12.62 8.75 -2.07
CA LEU A 102 -13.69 7.91 -1.54
C LEU A 102 -14.83 7.86 -2.57
N ILE A 103 -14.99 6.70 -3.20
CA ILE A 103 -15.98 6.43 -4.25
C ILE A 103 -16.63 5.07 -4.07
N GLU A 104 -17.72 4.85 -4.79
CA GLU A 104 -18.43 3.58 -4.84
C GLU A 104 -17.51 2.44 -5.33
N SER A 105 -17.65 1.27 -4.70
CA SER A 105 -16.79 0.10 -4.95
C SER A 105 -16.77 -0.32 -6.42
N THR A 106 -17.92 -0.34 -7.07
CA THR A 106 -18.04 -0.70 -8.50
C THR A 106 -17.22 0.22 -9.41
N THR A 107 -17.26 1.53 -9.14
CA THR A 107 -16.47 2.53 -9.87
C THR A 107 -14.98 2.39 -9.55
N SER A 108 -14.63 2.16 -8.28
CA SER A 108 -13.25 1.91 -7.88
C SER A 108 -12.66 0.69 -8.58
N GLU A 109 -13.33 -0.46 -8.50
CA GLU A 109 -12.95 -1.72 -9.13
C GLU A 109 -12.79 -1.56 -10.65
N TYR A 110 -13.73 -0.86 -11.29
CA TYR A 110 -13.67 -0.59 -12.73
C TYR A 110 -12.37 0.12 -13.13
N ASN A 111 -11.96 1.12 -12.35
CA ASN A 111 -10.78 1.92 -12.63
C ASN A 111 -9.48 1.21 -12.24
N ILE A 112 -9.44 0.46 -11.13
CA ILE A 112 -8.29 -0.36 -10.73
C ILE A 112 -7.99 -1.43 -11.78
N MET A 113 -9.02 -2.07 -12.34
CA MET A 113 -8.85 -3.06 -13.41
C MET A 113 -8.26 -2.44 -14.70
N ARG A 114 -8.34 -1.11 -14.86
CA ARG A 114 -7.86 -0.38 -16.05
C ARG A 114 -6.60 0.42 -15.80
N ASN A 115 -6.22 0.64 -14.54
CA ASN A 115 -5.01 1.34 -14.19
C ASN A 115 -4.40 0.68 -12.94
N CYS A 116 -3.26 0.03 -13.15
CA CYS A 116 -2.55 -0.75 -12.13
C CYS A 116 -1.83 0.11 -11.09
N GLU A 117 -1.73 1.43 -11.33
CA GLU A 117 -1.21 2.39 -10.35
C GLU A 117 -2.23 2.68 -9.24
N LEU A 118 -3.50 2.29 -9.45
CA LEU A 118 -4.56 2.45 -8.47
C LEU A 118 -4.71 1.18 -7.64
N THR A 119 -5.01 1.34 -6.35
CA THR A 119 -5.34 0.24 -5.45
C THR A 119 -6.47 0.64 -4.52
N SER A 120 -7.30 -0.33 -4.13
CA SER A 120 -8.34 -0.16 -3.13
C SER A 120 -7.76 -0.55 -1.76
N ILE A 121 -7.94 0.32 -0.78
CA ILE A 121 -7.45 0.10 0.59
C ILE A 121 -8.65 -0.06 1.52
N GLY A 122 -8.58 -1.06 2.39
CA GLY A 122 -9.64 -1.38 3.34
C GLY A 122 -10.84 -2.09 2.70
N GLY A 123 -11.91 -2.21 3.49
CA GLY A 123 -13.18 -2.81 3.07
C GLY A 123 -14.22 -1.76 2.65
N LEU A 124 -15.44 -2.24 2.40
CA LEU A 124 -16.59 -1.39 2.13
C LEU A 124 -16.94 -0.56 3.38
N LEU A 125 -17.19 0.74 3.20
CA LEU A 125 -17.62 1.64 4.28
C LEU A 125 -19.13 1.56 4.53
N ASP A 126 -19.88 1.20 3.49
CA ASP A 126 -21.31 0.95 3.50
C ASP A 126 -21.69 -0.18 2.54
N SER A 127 -22.90 -0.70 2.69
CA SER A 127 -23.47 -1.69 1.78
C SER A 127 -24.61 -1.05 1.02
N LYS A 128 -24.34 -0.68 -0.24
CA LYS A 128 -25.30 -0.09 -1.17
C LYS A 128 -25.38 -0.93 -2.44
N GLY A 129 -26.54 -0.88 -3.08
CA GLY A 129 -26.79 -1.56 -4.35
C GLY A 129 -27.49 -0.65 -5.35
N TYR A 130 -27.29 -0.91 -6.63
CA TYR A 130 -28.03 -0.26 -7.71
C TYR A 130 -29.38 -0.94 -7.93
N GLY A 131 -30.39 -0.16 -8.31
CA GLY A 131 -31.72 -0.66 -8.64
C GLY A 131 -32.37 0.17 -9.73
N PHE A 132 -33.36 -0.43 -10.39
CA PHE A 132 -34.17 0.27 -11.39
C PHE A 132 -35.30 1.02 -10.69
N GLY A 133 -35.32 2.35 -10.85
CA GLY A 133 -36.41 3.19 -10.37
C GLY A 133 -37.58 3.19 -11.35
N VAL A 134 -38.79 2.95 -10.86
CA VAL A 134 -40.05 3.13 -11.61
C VAL A 134 -40.96 4.10 -10.88
N PRO A 135 -41.87 4.80 -11.58
CA PRO A 135 -42.86 5.64 -10.92
C PRO A 135 -43.67 4.88 -9.87
N GLU A 136 -44.13 5.60 -8.86
CA GLU A 136 -45.00 5.03 -7.83
C GLU A 136 -46.26 4.43 -8.47
N ASN A 137 -46.67 3.25 -7.98
CA ASN A 137 -47.80 2.47 -8.50
C ASN A 137 -47.67 1.99 -9.97
N SER A 138 -46.45 1.94 -10.51
CA SER A 138 -46.20 1.36 -11.84
C SER A 138 -46.48 -0.15 -11.86
N PRO A 139 -47.23 -0.67 -12.85
CA PRO A 139 -47.49 -2.11 -12.99
C PRO A 139 -46.22 -2.91 -13.33
N TYR A 140 -45.13 -2.24 -13.73
CA TYR A 140 -43.88 -2.88 -14.11
C TYR A 140 -42.96 -3.18 -12.94
N ARG A 141 -43.24 -2.67 -11.74
CA ARG A 141 -42.37 -2.85 -10.57
C ARG A 141 -42.10 -4.31 -10.30
N ASP A 142 -43.16 -5.10 -10.14
CA ASP A 142 -43.05 -6.51 -9.75
C ASP A 142 -42.46 -7.34 -10.89
N ILE A 143 -42.87 -7.07 -12.13
CA ILE A 143 -42.34 -7.73 -13.32
C ILE A 143 -40.82 -7.53 -13.44
N LEU A 144 -40.34 -6.30 -13.20
CA LEU A 144 -38.91 -5.99 -13.24
C LEU A 144 -38.16 -6.66 -12.09
N SER A 145 -38.68 -6.58 -10.86
CA SER A 145 -38.08 -7.24 -9.71
C SER A 145 -37.95 -8.75 -9.91
N ASP A 146 -39.01 -9.43 -10.34
CA ASP A 146 -39.00 -10.87 -10.63
C ASP A 146 -38.01 -11.23 -11.74
N THR A 147 -37.93 -10.39 -12.78
CA THR A 147 -36.99 -10.61 -13.89
C THR A 147 -35.54 -10.43 -13.45
N ILE A 148 -35.25 -9.44 -12.60
CA ILE A 148 -33.91 -9.22 -12.04
C ILE A 148 -33.49 -10.42 -11.18
N LEU A 149 -34.39 -10.96 -10.37
CA LEU A 149 -34.12 -12.15 -9.56
C LEU A 149 -33.82 -13.37 -10.45
N LYS A 150 -34.61 -13.60 -11.51
CA LYS A 150 -34.32 -14.67 -12.48
C LYS A 150 -32.93 -14.50 -13.13
N LEU A 151 -32.59 -13.28 -13.56
CA LEU A 151 -31.27 -13.00 -14.15
C LEU A 151 -30.11 -13.17 -13.15
N GLN A 152 -30.37 -12.95 -11.86
CA GLN A 152 -29.41 -13.21 -10.79
C GLN A 152 -29.24 -14.72 -10.56
N ASP A 153 -30.33 -15.46 -10.44
CA ASP A 153 -30.34 -16.92 -10.23
C ASP A 153 -29.68 -17.67 -11.40
N GLU A 154 -29.94 -17.22 -12.63
CA GLU A 154 -29.30 -17.76 -13.85
C GLU A 154 -27.83 -17.32 -14.00
N GLY A 155 -27.32 -16.43 -13.14
CA GLY A 155 -25.94 -15.93 -13.18
C GLY A 155 -25.65 -14.99 -14.36
N VAL A 156 -26.68 -14.51 -15.06
CA VAL A 156 -26.55 -13.61 -16.23
C VAL A 156 -25.93 -12.28 -15.83
N ILE A 157 -26.30 -11.74 -14.66
CA ILE A 157 -25.71 -10.50 -14.13
C ILE A 157 -24.20 -10.68 -13.91
N GLN A 158 -23.78 -11.80 -13.31
CA GLN A 158 -22.36 -12.08 -13.08
C GLN A 158 -21.59 -12.27 -14.39
N LYS A 159 -22.22 -12.90 -15.40
CA LYS A 159 -21.66 -13.03 -16.75
C LYS A 159 -21.38 -11.65 -17.36
N TYR A 160 -22.32 -10.73 -17.28
CA TYR A 160 -22.11 -9.36 -17.77
C TYR A 160 -21.08 -8.60 -16.95
N TYR A 161 -21.08 -8.73 -15.62
CA TYR A 161 -20.04 -8.13 -14.78
C TYR A 161 -18.64 -8.59 -15.22
N ASN A 162 -18.41 -9.90 -15.35
CA ASN A 162 -17.11 -10.42 -15.78
C ASN A 162 -16.72 -9.90 -17.17
N LYS A 163 -17.67 -9.84 -18.11
CA LYS A 163 -17.43 -9.29 -19.45
C LYS A 163 -16.97 -7.84 -19.42
N TRP A 164 -17.72 -6.95 -18.75
CA TRP A 164 -17.48 -5.50 -18.78
C TRP A 164 -16.36 -5.05 -17.81
N TRP A 165 -16.18 -5.74 -16.69
CA TRP A 165 -15.13 -5.41 -15.71
C TRP A 165 -13.81 -6.09 -16.02
N LYS A 166 -13.80 -7.40 -16.33
CA LYS A 166 -12.56 -8.20 -16.45
C LYS A 166 -12.10 -8.41 -17.88
N GLU A 167 -12.97 -8.86 -18.77
CA GLU A 167 -12.57 -9.27 -20.13
C GLU A 167 -12.24 -8.06 -21.02
N GLU A 168 -13.01 -6.98 -20.89
CA GLU A 168 -12.84 -5.78 -21.70
C GLU A 168 -11.87 -4.75 -21.07
N ALA A 169 -11.37 -5.03 -19.86
CA ALA A 169 -10.24 -4.32 -19.32
C ALA A 169 -9.00 -4.71 -20.15
N ASN A 170 -8.70 -3.91 -21.18
CA ASN A 170 -7.55 -4.09 -22.08
C ASN A 170 -6.18 -3.93 -21.40
N LEU A 171 -6.10 -3.95 -20.07
CA LEU A 171 -4.86 -3.96 -19.32
C LEU A 171 -4.71 -5.28 -18.58
N LYS A 172 -3.71 -6.05 -19.01
CA LYS A 172 -3.05 -7.00 -18.12
C LYS A 172 -2.24 -6.12 -17.18
N CYS A 173 -2.73 -5.88 -15.95
CA CYS A 173 -1.82 -5.59 -14.85
C CYS A 173 -0.93 -6.80 -14.73
N ASP A 174 0.19 -6.76 -15.46
CA ASP A 174 0.95 -7.94 -15.75
C ASP A 174 1.52 -8.44 -14.43
N GLU A 175 1.41 -9.75 -14.20
CA GLU A 175 2.09 -10.42 -13.11
C GLU A 175 3.61 -10.15 -13.13
N GLU A 176 4.14 -9.61 -14.24
CA GLU A 176 5.51 -9.10 -14.34
C GLU A 176 5.82 -7.92 -13.42
N ASP A 177 4.90 -7.00 -13.13
CA ASP A 177 5.19 -5.90 -12.19
C ASP A 177 5.23 -6.41 -10.74
N LYS A 178 4.38 -7.37 -10.39
CA LYS A 178 4.49 -8.11 -9.12
C LYS A 178 5.78 -8.94 -9.03
N ARG A 179 6.26 -9.51 -10.15
CA ARG A 179 7.56 -10.21 -10.21
C ARG A 179 8.75 -9.25 -10.18
N LYS A 180 8.66 -8.06 -10.76
CA LYS A 180 9.70 -7.02 -10.72
C LYS A 180 9.86 -6.42 -9.32
N GLU A 181 8.78 -6.30 -8.55
CA GLU A 181 8.89 -6.03 -7.12
C GLU A 181 9.68 -7.15 -6.44
N LEU A 182 9.26 -8.41 -6.56
CA LEU A 182 9.95 -9.55 -5.95
C LEU A 182 11.43 -9.72 -6.39
N ALA A 183 11.76 -9.24 -7.59
CA ALA A 183 13.10 -9.26 -8.17
C ALA A 183 13.82 -7.90 -8.11
N SER A 184 13.32 -6.93 -7.33
CA SER A 184 14.03 -5.66 -7.09
C SER A 184 15.35 -6.00 -6.40
N ALA A 185 16.41 -6.00 -7.20
CA ALA A 185 17.77 -6.30 -6.77
C ALA A 185 18.11 -5.51 -5.51
N LEU A 186 18.77 -6.14 -4.53
CA LEU A 186 19.24 -5.46 -3.33
C LEU A 186 20.02 -4.20 -3.73
N GLY A 187 19.41 -3.04 -3.55
CA GLY A 187 20.03 -1.77 -3.86
C GLY A 187 21.21 -1.48 -2.92
N PHE A 188 22.13 -0.62 -3.36
CA PHE A 188 23.25 -0.14 -2.54
C PHE A 188 22.81 0.41 -1.18
N ALA A 189 21.58 0.92 -1.05
CA ALA A 189 21.00 1.38 0.21
C ALA A 189 20.93 0.28 1.30
N ASN A 190 20.67 -0.97 0.90
CA ASN A 190 20.51 -2.08 1.86
C ASN A 190 21.86 -2.69 2.29
N ILE A 191 22.90 -2.58 1.45
CA ILE A 191 24.24 -3.13 1.70
C ILE A 191 25.23 -2.04 2.18
N GLY A 192 24.86 -0.76 2.09
CA GLY A 192 25.70 0.39 2.43
C GLY A 192 26.31 0.32 3.84
N GLY A 193 25.58 -0.22 4.82
CA GLY A 193 26.07 -0.38 6.19
C GLY A 193 27.33 -1.25 6.29
N VAL A 194 27.47 -2.29 5.46
CA VAL A 194 28.64 -3.17 5.45
C VAL A 194 29.89 -2.40 4.99
N PHE A 195 29.76 -1.56 3.97
CA PHE A 195 30.85 -0.73 3.47
C PHE A 195 31.31 0.30 4.49
N VAL A 196 30.38 0.91 5.23
CA VAL A 196 30.71 1.85 6.31
C VAL A 196 31.52 1.17 7.42
N ILE A 197 31.11 -0.03 7.85
CA ILE A 197 31.82 -0.79 8.88
C ILE A 197 33.25 -1.15 8.41
N LEU A 198 33.40 -1.60 7.16
CA LEU A 198 34.72 -1.89 6.58
C LEU A 198 35.63 -0.65 6.55
N ALA A 199 35.09 0.50 6.14
CA ALA A 199 35.85 1.75 6.09
C ALA A 199 36.31 2.19 7.49
N VAL A 200 35.41 2.16 8.48
CA VAL A 200 35.75 2.47 9.87
C VAL A 200 36.80 1.51 10.43
N GLY A 201 36.68 0.21 10.14
CA GLY A 201 37.66 -0.80 10.55
C GLY A 201 39.05 -0.55 9.96
N LEU A 202 39.14 -0.15 8.69
CA LEU A 202 40.41 0.21 8.04
C LEU A 202 41.05 1.45 8.69
N VAL A 203 40.25 2.48 8.96
CA VAL A 203 40.74 3.71 9.60
C VAL A 203 41.27 3.42 11.01
N LEU A 204 40.52 2.66 11.81
CA LEU A 204 40.94 2.27 13.16
C LEU A 204 42.22 1.42 13.12
N SER A 205 42.33 0.49 12.17
CA SER A 205 43.53 -0.33 12.00
C SER A 205 44.76 0.53 11.69
N MET A 206 44.63 1.52 10.79
CA MET A 206 45.72 2.46 10.49
C MET A 206 46.14 3.29 11.70
N ILE A 207 45.16 3.76 12.51
CA ILE A 207 45.44 4.52 13.73
C ILE A 207 46.22 3.67 14.74
N VAL A 208 45.78 2.43 14.99
CA VAL A 208 46.46 1.52 15.92
C VAL A 208 47.88 1.23 15.44
N ALA A 209 48.07 0.94 14.14
CA ALA A 209 49.39 0.70 13.58
C ALA A 209 50.32 1.93 13.72
N ALA A 210 49.80 3.14 13.51
CA ALA A 210 50.56 4.37 13.70
C ALA A 210 50.96 4.59 15.17
N ILE A 211 50.06 4.30 16.11
CA ILE A 211 50.34 4.41 17.55
C ILE A 211 51.40 3.39 17.98
N GLU A 212 51.27 2.13 17.58
CA GLU A 212 52.26 1.10 17.89
C GLU A 212 53.64 1.45 17.31
N PHE A 213 53.67 1.96 16.07
CA PHE A 213 54.90 2.41 15.43
C PHE A 213 55.56 3.55 16.21
N TYR A 214 54.77 4.53 16.68
CA TYR A 214 55.26 5.65 17.47
C TYR A 214 55.80 5.21 18.83
N ILE A 215 55.09 4.31 19.53
CA ILE A 215 55.54 3.73 20.80
C ILE A 215 56.86 2.98 20.58
N LYS A 216 56.96 2.17 19.52
CA LYS A 216 58.16 1.38 19.21
C LYS A 216 59.37 2.26 18.88
N ILE A 217 59.18 3.36 18.15
CA ILE A 217 60.24 4.35 17.89
C ILE A 217 60.70 5.02 19.19
N ARG A 218 59.75 5.49 20.01
CA ARG A 218 60.07 6.15 21.28
C ARG A 218 60.81 5.22 22.24
N HIS A 219 60.40 3.96 22.31
CA HIS A 219 61.04 2.96 23.15
C HIS A 219 62.45 2.58 22.66
N ARG A 220 62.71 2.67 21.35
CA ARG A 220 64.05 2.47 20.76
C ARG A 220 64.98 3.67 21.00
N ASN A 221 64.46 4.90 21.02
CA ASN A 221 65.25 6.09 21.34
C ASN A 221 65.58 6.24 22.83
N ASN A 222 64.76 5.69 23.74
CA ASN A 222 65.01 5.72 25.18
C ASN A 222 65.86 4.54 25.70
N GLY A 223 66.31 3.64 24.82
CA GLY A 223 67.13 2.45 25.13
C GLY A 223 68.59 2.55 24.70
N GLN A 224 69.07 3.75 24.34
CA GLN A 224 70.49 4.13 24.23
C GLN A 224 70.83 5.08 25.37
#